data_AF-A0AA37JPH2-F1
#
_entry.id   AF-A0AA37JPH2-F1
#
_cell.length_a   1.000
_cell.length_b   1.000
_cell.length_c   1.000
_cell.angle_alpha   90.00
_cell.angle_beta   90.00
_cell.angle_gamma   90.00
#
_symmetry.space_group_name_H-M   'P 1'
#
loop_
_entity.id
_entity.type
_entity.pdbx_description
1 polymer ?
#
loop_
_entity_poly.entity_id
_entity_poly.type
_entity_poly.pdbx_seq_one_letter_code
_entity_poly.pdbx_strand_id
1 'polypeptide(L)'
;MKKERFEARLFRIFAQAGYSPVQLLTVTPEEMVEIPGITVPNIRAVLCVQNRVLAEQNTLRAGRLVEELLQKAEESRRDNG
;
A
#
# COMPACT_ATOMS: atom_id res chain seq x y z
N MET A 1 16.42 25.35 6.54
CA MET A 1 15.24 24.56 6.98
C MET A 1 15.16 23.31 6.12
N LYS A 2 15.11 22.10 6.70
CA LYS A 2 14.99 20.86 5.92
C LYS A 2 13.57 20.80 5.33
N LYS A 3 13.46 20.83 3.99
CA LYS A 3 12.19 20.70 3.26
C LYS A 3 11.56 19.36 3.68
N GLU A 4 10.36 19.39 4.25
CA GLU A 4 9.61 18.17 4.58
C GLU A 4 9.42 17.37 3.29
N ARG A 5 9.77 16.08 3.31
CA ARG A 5 9.55 15.21 2.15
C ARG A 5 8.04 15.07 1.92
N PHE A 6 7.64 15.07 0.65
CA PHE A 6 6.24 14.95 0.25
C PHE A 6 5.54 13.75 0.90
N GLU A 7 6.20 12.59 0.92
CA GLU A 7 5.70 11.37 1.57
C GLU A 7 5.48 11.54 3.07
N ALA A 8 6.44 12.14 3.78
CA ALA A 8 6.32 12.38 5.22
C ALA A 8 5.14 13.30 5.55
N ARG A 9 4.93 14.34 4.73
CA ARG A 9 3.75 15.20 4.82
C ARG A 9 2.46 14.43 4.56
N LEU A 10 2.45 13.58 3.52
CA LEU A 10 1.28 12.78 3.16
C LEU A 10 0.88 11.85 4.31
N PHE A 11 1.82 11.04 4.81
CA PHE A 11 1.57 10.16 5.95
C PHE A 11 1.09 10.91 7.19
N ARG A 12 1.64 12.11 7.45
CA ARG A 12 1.20 12.94 8.57
C ARG A 12 -0.24 13.41 8.42
N ILE A 13 -0.65 13.85 7.22
CA ILE A 13 -2.04 14.29 6.95
C ILE A 13 -3.02 13.13 7.20
N PHE A 14 -2.72 11.95 6.68
CA PHE A 14 -3.58 10.77 6.86
C PHE A 14 -3.61 10.28 8.32
N ALA A 15 -2.47 10.25 9.00
CA ALA A 15 -2.41 9.88 10.41
C ALA A 15 -3.19 10.85 11.30
N GLN A 16 -3.12 12.16 11.01
CA GLN A 16 -3.90 13.19 11.72
C GLN A 16 -5.41 13.03 11.51
N ALA A 17 -5.82 12.49 10.36
CA ALA A 17 -7.20 12.15 10.06
C ALA A 17 -7.63 10.76 10.56
N GLY A 18 -6.77 10.04 11.31
CA GLY A 18 -7.10 8.75 11.91
C GLY A 18 -6.90 7.55 10.97
N TYR A 19 -6.32 7.75 9.80
CA TYR A 19 -6.02 6.66 8.87
C TYR A 19 -4.68 6.01 9.20
N SER A 20 -4.68 4.69 9.26
CA SER A 20 -3.47 3.88 9.29
C SER A 20 -2.77 3.87 7.92
N PRO A 21 -1.45 3.60 7.86
CA PRO A 21 -0.72 3.52 6.59
C PRO A 21 -1.27 2.48 5.60
N VAL A 22 -1.89 1.41 6.09
CA VAL A 22 -2.48 0.34 5.24
C VAL A 22 -3.79 0.81 4.61
N GLN A 23 -4.57 1.63 5.32
CA GLN A 23 -5.81 2.20 4.78
C GLN A 23 -5.56 3.13 3.59
N LEU A 24 -4.34 3.64 3.43
CA LEU A 24 -3.93 4.38 2.24
C LEU A 24 -4.11 3.58 0.94
N LEU A 25 -4.12 2.24 1.02
CA LEU A 25 -4.32 1.37 -0.15
C LEU A 25 -5.78 1.14 -0.53
N THR A 26 -6.72 1.53 0.35
CA THR A 26 -8.15 1.21 0.20
C THR A 26 -9.07 2.43 0.37
N VAL A 27 -8.55 3.53 0.93
CA VAL A 27 -9.28 4.79 1.09
C VAL A 27 -9.70 5.35 -0.27
N THR A 28 -10.96 5.76 -0.38
CA THR A 28 -11.52 6.25 -1.65
C THR A 28 -11.19 7.73 -1.88
N PRO A 29 -11.22 8.22 -3.14
CA PRO A 29 -11.09 9.65 -3.41
C PRO A 29 -12.10 10.51 -2.64
N GLU A 30 -13.34 10.03 -2.49
CA GLU A 30 -14.41 10.70 -1.73
C GLU A 30 -14.05 10.83 -0.25
N GLU A 31 -13.54 9.76 0.38
CA GLU A 31 -13.07 9.82 1.76
C GLU A 31 -11.86 10.76 1.91
N MET A 32 -10.99 10.76 0.90
CA MET A 32 -9.78 11.57 0.91
C MET A 32 -10.06 13.07 0.82
N VAL A 33 -11.09 13.50 0.07
CA VAL A 33 -11.43 14.93 -0.04
C VAL A 33 -11.97 15.50 1.27
N GLU A 34 -12.51 14.67 2.16
CA GLU A 34 -12.96 15.08 3.50
C GLU A 34 -11.79 15.33 4.47
N ILE A 35 -10.57 14.92 4.12
CA ILE A 35 -9.39 15.09 4.99
C ILE A 35 -8.90 16.55 4.99
N PRO A 36 -8.84 17.22 6.16
CA PRO A 36 -8.33 18.58 6.24
C PRO A 36 -6.89 18.70 5.77
N GLY A 37 -6.62 19.67 4.89
CA GLY A 37 -5.27 19.92 4.35
C GLY A 37 -4.82 18.93 3.26
N ILE A 38 -5.70 18.03 2.81
CA ILE A 38 -5.48 17.26 1.59
C ILE A 38 -5.47 18.18 0.36
N THR A 39 -4.76 17.77 -0.69
CA THR A 39 -4.69 18.51 -1.95
C THR A 39 -4.79 17.53 -3.11
N VAL A 40 -5.15 18.02 -4.30
CA VAL A 40 -5.24 17.17 -5.50
C VAL A 40 -3.92 16.40 -5.79
N PRO A 41 -2.71 16.99 -5.64
CA PRO A 41 -1.46 16.23 -5.74
C PRO A 41 -1.33 15.08 -4.73
N ASN A 42 -1.79 15.28 -3.49
CA ASN A 42 -1.81 14.22 -2.48
C ASN A 42 -2.72 13.07 -2.94
N ILE A 43 -3.91 13.41 -3.46
CA ILE A 43 -4.88 12.42 -3.95
C ILE A 43 -4.31 11.61 -5.11
N ARG A 44 -3.72 12.30 -6.08
CA ARG A 44 -3.08 11.66 -7.23
C ARG A 44 -1.93 10.73 -6.82
N ALA A 45 -1.15 11.10 -5.81
CA ALA A 45 -0.06 10.27 -5.33
C ALA A 45 -0.57 8.96 -4.71
N VAL A 46 -1.61 9.02 -3.87
CA VAL A 46 -2.23 7.83 -3.27
C VAL A 46 -2.83 6.93 -4.34
N LEU A 47 -3.63 7.49 -5.26
CA LEU A 47 -4.21 6.72 -6.37
C LEU A 47 -3.14 6.08 -7.27
N CYS A 48 -2.02 6.77 -7.50
CA CYS A 48 -0.90 6.20 -8.24
C CYS A 48 -0.29 4.99 -7.52
N VAL A 49 -0.10 5.09 -6.19
CA VAL A 49 0.40 3.96 -5.39
C VAL A 49 -0.61 2.82 -5.37
N GLN A 50 -1.89 3.10 -5.17
CA GLN A 50 -2.97 2.11 -5.22
C GLN A 50 -2.98 1.39 -6.56
N ASN A 51 -3.00 2.12 -7.68
CA ASN A 51 -2.98 1.53 -9.03
C ASN A 51 -1.71 0.70 -9.28
N ARG A 52 -0.56 1.14 -8.76
CA ARG A 52 0.69 0.37 -8.90
C ARG A 52 0.65 -0.90 -8.07
N VAL A 53 0.17 -0.86 -6.83
CA VAL A 53 0.09 -2.02 -5.94
C VAL A 53 -0.95 -3.02 -6.43
N LEU A 54 -2.12 -2.53 -6.86
CA LEU A 54 -3.24 -3.32 -7.38
C LEU A 54 -3.07 -3.72 -8.85
N ALA A 55 -1.99 -3.32 -9.51
CA ALA A 55 -1.72 -3.71 -10.88
C ALA A 55 -1.71 -5.24 -10.99
N GLU A 56 -2.35 -5.77 -12.04
CA GLU A 56 -2.49 -7.20 -12.31
C GLU A 56 -1.13 -7.94 -12.35
N GLN A 57 -0.05 -7.25 -12.73
CA GLN A 57 1.30 -7.81 -12.67
C GLN A 57 1.76 -8.12 -11.25
N ASN A 58 1.33 -7.34 -10.26
CA ASN A 58 1.67 -7.58 -8.86
C ASN A 58 0.81 -8.67 -8.24
N THR A 59 -0.46 -8.81 -8.65
CA THR A 59 -1.30 -9.93 -8.21
C THR A 59 -0.77 -11.26 -8.77
N LEU A 60 -0.34 -11.28 -10.04
CA LEU A 60 0.32 -12.45 -10.65
C LEU A 60 1.66 -12.77 -9.98
N ARG A 61 2.47 -11.75 -9.67
CA ARG A 61 3.75 -11.94 -8.93
C ARG A 61 3.52 -12.43 -7.51
N ALA A 62 2.54 -11.87 -6.80
CA ALA A 62 2.17 -12.32 -5.46
C ALA A 62 1.65 -13.76 -5.48
N GLY A 63 0.83 -14.12 -6.47
CA GLY A 63 0.36 -15.49 -6.69
C GLY A 63 1.52 -16.48 -6.85
N ARG A 64 2.48 -16.17 -7.73
CA ARG A 64 3.69 -17.00 -7.88
C ARG A 64 4.52 -17.10 -6.62
N LEU A 65 4.71 -15.99 -5.90
CA LEU A 65 5.46 -16.00 -4.63
C LEU A 65 4.78 -16.88 -3.58
N VAL A 66 3.44 -16.80 -3.47
CA VAL A 66 2.67 -17.64 -2.55
C VAL A 66 2.79 -19.11 -2.94
N GLU A 67 2.70 -19.43 -4.24
CA GLU A 67 2.87 -20.80 -4.75
C GLU A 67 4.26 -21.36 -4.43
N GLU A 68 5.32 -20.59 -4.66
CA GLU A 68 6.70 -20.97 -4.30
C GLU A 68 6.88 -21.19 -2.79
N LEU A 69 6.26 -20.34 -1.96
CA LEU A 69 6.32 -20.47 -0.50
C LEU A 69 5.57 -21.73 -0.02
N LEU A 70 4.43 -22.06 -0.64
CA LEU A 70 3.67 -23.27 -0.34
C LEU A 70 4.44 -24.52 -0.75
N GLN A 71 5.07 -24.54 -1.93
CA GLN A 71 5.90 -25.66 -2.38
C GLN A 71 7.08 -25.89 -1.43
N LYS A 72 7.81 -24.83 -1.03
CA LYS A 72 8.90 -24.94 -0.04
C LYS A 72 8.41 -25.43 1.32
N ALA A 73 7.22 -25.03 1.75
CA ALA A 73 6.61 -25.50 2.98
C ALA A 73 6.22 -26.99 2.92
N GLU A 74 5.82 -27.49 1.74
CA GLU A 74 5.56 -28.92 1.52
C GLU A 74 6.85 -29.74 1.44
N GLU A 75 7.88 -29.25 0.77
CA GLU A 75 9.20 -29.90 0.67
C GLU A 75 9.85 -30.03 2.06
N SER A 76 9.84 -28.96 2.85
CA SER A 76 10.36 -28.98 4.23
C SER A 76 9.59 -29.91 5.18
N ARG A 77 8.31 -30.21 4.90
CA ARG A 77 7.56 -31.25 5.64
C ARG A 77 7.93 -32.67 5.20
N ARG A 78 8.34 -32.86 3.95
CA ARG A 78 8.74 -34.18 3.41
C ARG A 78 10.17 -34.57 3.81
N ASP A 79 11.08 -33.61 3.94
CA ASP A 79 12.47 -33.86 4.38
C ASP A 79 12.61 -34.13 5.89
N ASN A 80 11.57 -33.86 6.69
CA ASN A 80 11.55 -34.05 8.14
C ASN A 80 10.79 -35.32 8.61
N GLY A 81 10.45 -36.24 7.70
CA GLY A 81 9.80 -37.53 7.98
C GLY A 81 10.66 -38.71 7.56
#